data_AF-A0A191HTF8-F1
#
_entry.id   AF-A0A191HTF8-F1
#
_cell.length_a   1.000
_cell.length_b   1.000
_cell.length_c   1.000
_cell.angle_alpha   90.00
_cell.angle_beta   90.00
_cell.angle_gamma   90.00
#
_symmetry.space_group_name_H-M   'P 1'
#
loop_
_entity.id
_entity.type
_entity.pdbx_description
1 polymer ?
#
loop_
_entity_poly.entity_id
_entity_poly.type
_entity_poly.pdbx_seq_one_letter_code
_entity_poly.pdbx_strand_id
1 'polypeptide(L)'
;MAPILLGSKIDKMYHPSEKLIVIKLNTKNKLYKYNKLLISCDPSFCTAHFTTLALGNPLTPSIFCMVLRKHLEGSTIVDFKQLGLERLIELTVSTFNDIGDRTTKTLHLELMGKYSNIILAENNIIIDALYKYPIGVNGFREILPKGLYQMPPMAEKENPLTMTEDSLSKYIYCEEDSEQLLSSFLQKILEGFSKQTMINFLKEKHFENLSLKDIGSYEINQLMVLFKALRNDIEETNQTELDNLDIAYNTFYLKKGLENKKQKLKTIVSKKLKKQQKTIHLEKIAFAEDGDQYRVKGELLSANIYQLKEHISQITVPNYFDENMTEITILLDKSLSPSANVKKYFKHYHKLKEGKKKSEYLLKDIQEKRIS
;
A
#
# COMPACT_ATOMS: atom_id res chain seq x y z
N MET A 1 -26.62 5.02 -3.44
CA MET A 1 -26.54 3.89 -2.47
C MET A 1 -27.70 3.85 -1.48
N ALA A 2 -28.04 4.96 -0.81
CA ALA A 2 -29.09 4.98 0.24
C ALA A 2 -30.42 4.32 -0.17
N PRO A 3 -31.01 4.58 -1.36
CA PRO A 3 -32.29 3.98 -1.74
C PRO A 3 -32.31 2.45 -1.76
N ILE A 4 -31.14 1.82 -1.97
CA ILE A 4 -30.98 0.37 -2.02
C ILE A 4 -30.73 -0.20 -0.60
N LEU A 5 -29.99 0.53 0.22
CA LEU A 5 -29.54 0.07 1.55
C LEU A 5 -30.63 0.19 2.61
N LEU A 6 -31.46 1.24 2.54
CA LEU A 6 -32.48 1.50 3.55
C LEU A 6 -33.46 0.32 3.65
N GLY A 7 -33.67 -0.17 4.88
CA GLY A 7 -34.52 -1.32 5.16
C GLY A 7 -33.91 -2.69 4.82
N SER A 8 -32.69 -2.74 4.28
CA SER A 8 -31.97 -3.99 4.06
C SER A 8 -31.48 -4.58 5.39
N LYS A 9 -31.48 -5.91 5.49
CA LYS A 9 -30.91 -6.62 6.65
C LYS A 9 -29.45 -6.95 6.41
N ILE A 10 -28.61 -6.80 7.43
CA ILE A 10 -27.23 -7.27 7.39
C ILE A 10 -27.25 -8.78 7.65
N ASP A 11 -26.93 -9.56 6.62
CA ASP A 11 -26.92 -11.03 6.68
C ASP A 11 -25.60 -11.53 7.29
N LYS A 12 -24.47 -11.01 6.80
CA LYS A 12 -23.15 -11.48 7.24
C LYS A 12 -22.06 -10.44 7.07
N MET A 13 -21.13 -10.38 8.01
CA MET A 13 -19.94 -9.54 7.93
C MET A 13 -18.69 -10.38 7.63
N TYR A 14 -17.89 -9.89 6.68
CA TYR A 14 -16.61 -10.49 6.31
C TYR A 14 -15.48 -9.48 6.43
N HIS A 15 -14.28 -9.96 6.71
CA HIS A 15 -13.05 -9.16 6.76
C HIS A 15 -11.96 -9.85 5.93
N PRO A 16 -12.03 -9.78 4.58
CA PRO A 16 -11.13 -10.51 3.67
C PRO A 16 -9.65 -10.15 3.84
N SER A 17 -9.35 -8.93 4.28
CA SER A 17 -8.00 -8.47 4.60
C SER A 17 -8.06 -7.45 5.73
N GLU A 18 -6.92 -7.10 6.31
CA GLU A 18 -6.78 -6.12 7.41
C GLU A 18 -7.32 -4.71 7.10
N LYS A 19 -7.68 -4.43 5.85
CA LYS A 19 -8.11 -3.12 5.37
C LYS A 19 -9.47 -3.15 4.68
N LEU A 20 -10.12 -4.31 4.62
CA LEU A 20 -11.32 -4.53 3.82
C LEU A 20 -12.41 -5.19 4.63
N ILE A 21 -13.58 -4.56 4.67
CA ILE A 21 -14.79 -5.13 5.23
C ILE A 21 -15.79 -5.33 4.10
N VAL A 22 -16.49 -6.47 4.13
CA VAL A 22 -17.57 -6.74 3.21
C VAL A 22 -18.82 -7.04 4.02
N ILE A 23 -19.86 -6.24 3.81
CA ILE A 23 -21.18 -6.40 4.41
C ILE A 23 -22.04 -7.11 3.38
N LYS A 24 -22.46 -8.35 3.67
CA LYS A 24 -23.48 -9.03 2.88
C LYS A 24 -24.85 -8.61 3.38
N LEU A 25 -25.67 -8.17 2.45
CA LEU A 25 -26.98 -7.59 2.68
C LEU A 25 -28.05 -8.49 2.09
N ASN A 26 -29.16 -8.59 2.80
CA ASN A 26 -30.41 -9.12 2.28
C ASN A 26 -31.34 -7.94 2.01
N THR A 27 -31.36 -7.50 0.75
CA THR A 27 -32.20 -6.38 0.32
C THR A 27 -33.60 -6.86 -0.03
N LYS A 28 -34.60 -6.02 0.28
CA LYS A 28 -35.98 -6.24 -0.19
C LYS A 28 -36.10 -6.03 -1.71
N ASN A 29 -35.17 -5.27 -2.30
CA ASN A 29 -35.17 -5.00 -3.72
C ASN A 29 -34.55 -6.17 -4.50
N LYS A 30 -35.40 -7.14 -4.89
CA LYS A 30 -34.99 -8.34 -5.64
C LYS A 30 -34.37 -8.05 -7.02
N LEU A 31 -34.59 -6.85 -7.57
CA LEU A 31 -34.00 -6.43 -8.85
C LEU A 31 -32.54 -6.00 -8.70
N TYR A 32 -32.06 -5.71 -7.48
CA TYR A 32 -30.69 -5.30 -7.27
C TYR A 32 -29.76 -6.51 -7.20
N LYS A 33 -28.87 -6.63 -8.20
CA LYS A 33 -27.98 -7.79 -8.38
C LYS A 33 -26.88 -7.88 -7.31
N TYR A 34 -26.55 -6.78 -6.65
CA TYR A 34 -25.46 -6.70 -5.70
C TYR A 34 -25.95 -6.86 -4.26
N ASN A 35 -25.50 -7.91 -3.60
CA ASN A 35 -25.82 -8.20 -2.20
C ASN A 35 -24.63 -7.97 -1.26
N LYS A 36 -23.57 -7.31 -1.72
CA LYS A 36 -22.35 -7.06 -0.94
C LYS A 36 -21.92 -5.61 -1.08
N LEU A 37 -21.80 -4.93 0.04
CA LEU A 37 -21.15 -3.63 0.16
C LEU A 37 -19.69 -3.87 0.60
N LEU A 38 -18.73 -3.47 -0.23
CA LEU A 38 -17.31 -3.51 0.07
C LEU A 38 -16.88 -2.15 0.59
N ILE A 39 -16.18 -2.14 1.72
CA ILE A 39 -15.61 -0.95 2.34
C ILE A 39 -14.11 -1.17 2.48
N SER A 40 -13.32 -0.28 1.86
CA SER A 40 -11.87 -0.33 1.84
C SER A 40 -11.27 0.86 2.55
N CYS A 41 -10.44 0.57 3.55
CA CYS A 41 -9.56 1.53 4.21
C CYS A 41 -8.14 1.48 3.66
N ASP A 42 -7.90 0.85 2.50
CA ASP A 42 -6.57 0.89 1.88
C ASP A 42 -6.25 2.32 1.39
N PRO A 43 -5.10 2.91 1.78
CA PRO A 43 -4.76 4.27 1.38
C PRO A 43 -4.67 4.46 -0.14
N SER A 44 -4.36 3.40 -0.89
CA SER A 44 -4.26 3.42 -2.36
C SER A 44 -5.60 3.20 -3.05
N PHE A 45 -6.59 2.66 -2.33
CA PHE A 45 -7.93 2.38 -2.84
C PHE A 45 -8.91 2.44 -1.68
N CYS A 46 -9.27 3.66 -1.30
CA CYS A 46 -10.21 3.90 -0.21
C CYS A 46 -11.58 4.20 -0.81
N THR A 47 -12.52 3.26 -0.65
CA THR A 47 -13.84 3.32 -1.29
C THR A 47 -14.88 2.61 -0.44
N ALA A 48 -16.14 2.97 -0.62
CA ALA A 48 -17.28 2.13 -0.26
C ALA A 48 -18.12 1.96 -1.53
N HIS A 49 -18.36 0.73 -1.98
CA HIS A 49 -19.07 0.47 -3.24
C HIS A 49 -19.67 -0.94 -3.27
N PHE A 50 -20.68 -1.16 -4.11
CA PHE A 50 -21.26 -2.49 -4.25
C PHE A 50 -20.36 -3.40 -5.09
N THR A 51 -20.30 -4.69 -4.72
CA THR A 51 -19.38 -5.61 -5.38
C THR A 51 -19.99 -6.97 -5.67
N THR A 52 -19.62 -7.53 -6.82
CA THR A 52 -19.80 -8.95 -7.16
C THR A 52 -18.55 -9.78 -6.89
N LEU A 53 -17.45 -9.15 -6.46
CA LEU A 53 -16.18 -9.83 -6.30
C LEU A 53 -16.29 -10.95 -5.25
N ALA A 54 -15.81 -12.13 -5.64
CA ALA A 54 -15.62 -13.25 -4.74
C ALA A 54 -14.27 -13.08 -4.03
N LEU A 55 -14.25 -12.28 -2.96
CA LEU A 55 -13.07 -12.13 -2.12
C LEU A 55 -12.94 -13.35 -1.18
N GLY A 56 -11.75 -13.93 -1.13
CA GLY A 56 -11.43 -15.00 -0.19
C GLY A 56 -11.42 -14.48 1.25
N ASN A 57 -11.98 -15.25 2.17
CA ASN A 57 -11.98 -14.91 3.59
C ASN A 57 -10.80 -15.59 4.31
N PRO A 58 -10.21 -14.95 5.32
CA PRO A 58 -9.23 -15.61 6.16
C PRO A 58 -9.88 -16.78 6.91
N LEU A 59 -9.07 -17.81 7.22
CA LEU A 59 -9.53 -18.98 7.98
C LEU A 59 -10.05 -18.60 9.36
N THR A 60 -9.41 -17.59 9.99
CA THR A 60 -9.83 -17.04 11.28
C THR A 60 -10.30 -15.59 11.10
N PRO A 61 -11.50 -15.22 11.57
CA PRO A 61 -11.96 -13.83 11.55
C PRO A 61 -11.13 -12.98 12.52
N SER A 62 -10.92 -11.70 12.19
CA SER A 62 -10.29 -10.76 13.12
C SER A 62 -11.21 -10.47 14.32
N ILE A 63 -10.63 -9.99 15.42
CA ILE A 63 -11.38 -9.55 16.61
C ILE A 63 -12.41 -8.49 16.23
N PHE A 64 -12.01 -7.48 15.46
CA PHE A 64 -12.93 -6.43 15.00
C PHE A 64 -14.09 -6.98 14.16
N CYS A 65 -13.81 -7.94 13.26
CA CYS A 65 -14.86 -8.62 12.50
C CYS A 65 -15.86 -9.31 13.43
N MET A 66 -15.37 -10.02 14.46
CA MET A 66 -16.25 -10.67 15.45
C MET A 66 -17.11 -9.67 16.23
N VAL A 67 -16.58 -8.50 16.58
CA VAL A 67 -17.37 -7.43 17.22
C VAL A 67 -18.47 -6.95 16.28
N LEU A 68 -18.15 -6.68 15.01
CA LEU A 68 -19.16 -6.30 14.02
C LEU A 68 -20.23 -7.37 13.85
N ARG A 69 -19.87 -8.65 13.86
CA ARG A 69 -20.85 -9.75 13.82
C ARG A 69 -21.79 -9.71 15.01
N LYS A 70 -21.23 -9.64 16.23
CA LYS A 70 -22.01 -9.60 17.48
C LYS A 70 -23.04 -8.46 17.47
N HIS A 71 -22.68 -7.29 16.94
CA HIS A 71 -23.51 -6.10 17.06
C HIS A 71 -24.36 -5.77 15.82
N LEU A 72 -23.98 -6.23 14.62
CA LEU A 72 -24.60 -5.81 13.36
C LEU A 72 -25.24 -6.93 12.56
N GLU A 73 -24.87 -8.21 12.74
CA GLU A 73 -25.53 -9.31 12.02
C GLU A 73 -26.99 -9.45 12.47
N GLY A 74 -27.89 -9.61 11.49
CA GLY A 74 -29.34 -9.64 11.71
C GLY A 74 -30.00 -8.24 11.83
N SER A 75 -29.21 -7.19 12.05
CA SER A 75 -29.70 -5.82 12.20
C SER A 75 -30.25 -5.25 10.88
N THR A 76 -31.16 -4.29 10.99
CA THR A 76 -31.77 -3.61 9.82
C THR A 76 -31.17 -2.23 9.65
N ILE A 77 -30.74 -1.88 8.43
CA ILE A 77 -30.26 -0.53 8.12
C ILE A 77 -31.45 0.43 8.14
N VAL A 78 -31.38 1.45 8.99
CA VAL A 78 -32.43 2.46 9.17
C VAL A 78 -32.06 3.83 8.62
N ASP A 79 -30.76 4.12 8.53
CA ASP A 79 -30.26 5.36 7.92
C ASP A 79 -28.92 5.10 7.23
N PHE A 80 -28.67 5.81 6.13
CA PHE A 80 -27.41 5.79 5.41
C PHE A 80 -27.19 7.15 4.75
N LYS A 81 -26.24 7.92 5.27
CA LYS A 81 -26.01 9.30 4.83
C LYS A 81 -24.52 9.63 4.74
N GLN A 82 -24.21 10.52 3.81
CA GLN A 82 -22.92 11.20 3.74
C GLN A 82 -23.01 12.49 4.58
N LEU A 83 -21.94 12.84 5.30
CA LEU A 83 -21.86 14.11 6.02
C LEU A 83 -21.27 15.18 5.11
N GLY A 84 -22.07 16.19 4.76
CA GLY A 84 -21.68 17.23 3.80
C GLY A 84 -21.31 16.62 2.43
N LEU A 85 -20.32 17.21 1.77
CA LEU A 85 -19.64 16.59 0.62
C LEU A 85 -18.29 15.97 0.99
N GLU A 86 -18.15 15.59 2.25
CA GLU A 86 -16.91 15.05 2.79
C GLU A 86 -16.92 13.52 2.74
N ARG A 87 -15.73 12.92 2.84
CA ARG A 87 -15.56 11.46 2.69
C ARG A 87 -15.89 10.71 3.97
N LEU A 88 -17.02 11.05 4.57
CA LEU A 88 -17.54 10.54 5.84
C LEU A 88 -18.95 10.00 5.60
N ILE A 89 -19.17 8.73 5.94
CA ILE A 89 -20.46 8.07 5.77
C ILE A 89 -20.92 7.53 7.12
N GLU A 90 -22.17 7.75 7.46
CA GLU A 90 -22.82 7.15 8.62
C GLU A 90 -23.85 6.12 8.15
N LEU A 91 -23.65 4.87 8.59
CA LEU A 91 -24.61 3.79 8.40
C LEU A 91 -25.22 3.44 9.76
N THR A 92 -26.47 3.82 9.96
CA THR A 92 -27.20 3.55 11.20
C THR A 92 -28.02 2.28 11.05
N VAL A 93 -27.88 1.37 12.01
CA VAL A 93 -28.64 0.14 12.09
C VAL A 93 -29.51 0.13 13.33
N SER A 94 -30.68 -0.46 13.20
CA SER A 94 -31.51 -0.83 14.33
C SER A 94 -31.30 -2.30 14.67
N THR A 95 -31.02 -2.55 15.95
CA THR A 95 -30.75 -3.86 16.52
C THR A 95 -31.51 -4.04 17.84
N PHE A 96 -31.41 -5.23 18.43
CA PHE A 96 -31.94 -5.53 19.76
C PHE A 96 -30.76 -5.75 20.71
N ASN A 97 -30.87 -5.22 21.92
CA ASN A 97 -29.91 -5.51 22.98
C ASN A 97 -30.17 -6.91 23.60
N ASP A 98 -29.31 -7.32 24.54
CA ASP A 98 -29.42 -8.62 25.20
C ASP A 98 -30.72 -8.80 26.03
N ILE A 99 -31.42 -7.70 26.34
CA ILE A 99 -32.67 -7.65 27.10
C ILE A 99 -33.90 -7.64 26.16
N GLY A 100 -33.68 -7.51 24.85
CA GLY A 100 -34.73 -7.46 23.83
C GLY A 100 -35.26 -6.07 23.51
N ASP A 101 -34.69 -5.01 24.09
CA ASP A 101 -35.04 -3.64 23.74
C ASP A 101 -34.37 -3.22 22.43
N ARG A 102 -35.07 -2.38 21.67
CA ARG A 102 -34.58 -1.86 20.40
C ARG A 102 -33.55 -0.76 20.65
N THR A 103 -32.35 -0.92 20.11
CA THR A 103 -31.30 0.13 20.13
C THR A 103 -30.82 0.45 18.72
N THR A 104 -30.13 1.59 18.59
CA THR A 104 -29.50 2.03 17.35
C THR A 104 -28.00 2.08 17.50
N LYS A 105 -27.29 1.57 16.50
CA LYS A 105 -25.84 1.63 16.42
C LYS A 105 -25.43 2.27 15.10
N THR A 106 -24.36 3.05 15.13
CA THR A 106 -23.87 3.77 13.96
C THR A 106 -22.49 3.25 13.58
N LEU A 107 -22.34 2.89 12.32
CA LEU A 107 -21.06 2.55 11.72
C LEU A 107 -20.56 3.77 10.94
N HIS A 108 -19.55 4.45 11.49
CA HIS A 108 -18.90 5.59 10.87
C HIS A 108 -17.80 5.08 9.93
N LEU A 109 -17.90 5.43 8.65
CA LEU A 109 -16.91 5.11 7.63
C LEU A 109 -16.15 6.39 7.30
N GLU A 110 -14.87 6.43 7.65
CA GLU A 110 -13.99 7.56 7.35
C GLU A 110 -13.07 7.16 6.20
N LEU A 111 -13.28 7.74 5.02
CA LEU A 111 -12.58 7.37 3.78
C LEU A 111 -11.51 8.40 3.40
N MET A 112 -10.56 8.62 4.31
CA MET A 112 -9.56 9.70 4.27
C MET A 112 -8.15 9.24 3.83
N GLY A 113 -8.06 8.21 2.98
CA GLY A 113 -6.77 7.67 2.52
C GLY A 113 -6.00 6.97 3.64
N LYS A 114 -4.84 7.50 4.06
CA LYS A 114 -4.02 6.87 5.12
C LYS A 114 -4.66 6.91 6.52
N TYR A 115 -5.61 7.81 6.73
CA TYR A 115 -6.34 7.94 7.99
C TYR A 115 -7.71 7.26 7.95
N SER A 116 -7.97 6.47 6.91
CA SER A 116 -9.28 5.82 6.77
C SER A 116 -9.54 4.86 7.91
N ASN A 117 -10.77 4.84 8.40
CA ASN A 117 -11.15 4.00 9.52
C ASN A 117 -12.62 3.58 9.43
N ILE A 118 -12.96 2.54 10.18
CA ILE A 118 -14.34 2.07 10.36
C ILE A 118 -14.56 1.97 11.85
N ILE A 119 -15.53 2.73 12.35
CA ILE A 119 -15.75 2.90 13.79
C ILE A 119 -17.21 2.56 14.08
N LEU A 120 -17.43 1.60 14.96
CA LEU A 120 -18.75 1.24 15.44
C LEU A 120 -19.02 1.98 16.76
N ALA A 121 -20.14 2.69 16.85
CA ALA A 121 -20.55 3.42 18.04
C ALA A 121 -22.04 3.20 18.37
N GLU A 122 -22.39 3.41 19.64
CA GLU A 122 -23.76 3.47 20.15
C GLU A 122 -23.87 4.70 21.04
N ASN A 123 -24.85 5.59 20.76
CA ASN A 123 -25.00 6.87 21.46
C ASN A 123 -23.67 7.68 21.51
N ASN A 124 -22.95 7.70 20.39
CA ASN A 124 -21.60 8.29 20.26
C ASN A 124 -20.53 7.68 21.18
N ILE A 125 -20.77 6.55 21.83
CA ILE A 125 -19.74 5.79 22.56
C ILE A 125 -19.19 4.72 21.63
N ILE A 126 -17.87 4.73 21.41
CA ILE A 126 -17.19 3.78 20.54
C ILE A 126 -17.30 2.38 21.16
N ILE A 127 -17.87 1.45 20.42
CA ILE A 127 -17.86 0.02 20.75
C ILE A 127 -16.50 -0.57 20.36
N ASP A 128 -16.13 -0.39 19.09
CA ASP A 128 -14.82 -0.79 18.58
C ASP A 128 -14.49 -0.06 17.27
N ALA A 129 -13.23 -0.11 16.85
CA ALA A 129 -12.75 0.47 15.60
C ALA A 129 -11.75 -0.45 14.89
N LEU A 130 -11.69 -0.34 13.55
CA LEU A 130 -10.73 -1.08 12.74
C LEU A 130 -9.29 -0.71 13.13
N TYR A 131 -9.02 0.59 13.23
CA TYR A 131 -7.76 1.12 13.76
C TYR A 131 -8.01 1.90 15.05
N LYS A 132 -7.22 1.57 16.08
CA LYS A 132 -7.30 2.13 17.43
C LYS A 132 -6.12 3.04 17.66
N TYR A 133 -6.39 4.25 18.14
CA TYR A 133 -5.36 5.26 18.36
C TYR A 133 -5.51 5.84 19.76
N PRO A 134 -4.54 5.62 20.66
CA PRO A 134 -4.49 6.34 21.93
C PRO A 134 -4.07 7.79 21.71
N ILE A 135 -4.29 8.63 22.74
CA ILE A 135 -3.80 10.00 22.77
C ILE A 135 -2.28 10.04 22.48
N GLY A 136 -1.84 10.97 21.62
CA GLY A 136 -0.43 11.23 21.32
C GLY A 136 0.17 10.47 20.12
N VAL A 137 -0.49 9.44 19.57
CA VAL A 137 0.04 8.71 18.39
C VAL A 137 -0.33 9.40 17.08
N ASN A 138 -1.58 9.84 16.94
CA ASN A 138 -2.07 10.46 15.70
C ASN A 138 -2.42 11.95 15.87
N GLY A 139 -2.21 12.55 17.04
CA GLY A 139 -2.33 14.00 17.28
C GLY A 139 -3.71 14.65 17.11
N PHE A 140 -4.65 14.01 16.40
CA PHE A 140 -5.94 14.60 16.04
C PHE A 140 -7.04 14.33 17.06
N ARG A 141 -7.23 13.05 17.43
CA ARG A 141 -8.23 12.60 18.41
C ARG A 141 -7.94 11.17 18.89
N GLU A 142 -8.54 10.80 20.01
CA GLU A 142 -8.51 9.42 20.51
C GLU A 142 -9.58 8.56 19.80
N ILE A 143 -9.23 7.31 19.48
CA ILE A 143 -10.17 6.30 18.96
C ILE A 143 -9.92 5.01 19.72
N LEU A 144 -10.64 4.83 20.83
CA LEU A 144 -10.57 3.64 21.67
C LEU A 144 -11.98 3.18 22.08
N PRO A 145 -12.19 1.87 22.29
CA PRO A 145 -13.42 1.37 22.88
C PRO A 145 -13.78 2.08 24.19
N LYS A 146 -15.07 2.34 24.39
CA LYS A 146 -15.67 3.12 25.49
C LYS A 146 -15.35 4.63 25.47
N GLY A 147 -14.54 5.11 24.54
CA GLY A 147 -14.33 6.54 24.30
C GLY A 147 -15.52 7.17 23.57
N LEU A 148 -15.62 8.50 23.62
CA LEU A 148 -16.59 9.24 22.82
C LEU A 148 -16.09 9.35 21.37
N TYR A 149 -16.96 9.03 20.41
CA TYR A 149 -16.73 9.30 19.00
C TYR A 149 -16.75 10.80 18.76
N GLN A 150 -15.70 11.29 18.12
CA GLN A 150 -15.57 12.66 17.66
C GLN A 150 -15.25 12.63 16.17
N MET A 151 -15.86 13.52 15.40
CA MET A 151 -15.54 13.68 13.98
C MET A 151 -14.07 14.06 13.77
N PRO A 152 -13.49 13.76 12.60
CA PRO A 152 -12.09 14.13 12.36
C PRO A 152 -12.04 15.65 12.28
N PRO A 153 -10.90 16.28 12.59
CA PRO A 153 -10.79 17.73 12.44
C PRO A 153 -11.04 18.09 10.97
N MET A 154 -12.10 18.86 10.72
CA MET A 154 -12.48 19.30 9.39
C MET A 154 -12.08 20.77 9.22
N ALA A 155 -11.65 21.12 8.01
CA ALA A 155 -11.53 22.52 7.65
C ALA A 155 -12.93 23.12 7.54
N GLU A 156 -13.11 24.36 7.98
CA GLU A 156 -14.33 25.12 7.72
C GLU A 156 -14.41 25.41 6.23
N LYS A 157 -15.21 24.61 5.54
CA LYS A 157 -15.44 24.69 4.10
C LYS A 157 -16.94 24.80 3.85
N GLU A 158 -17.27 25.46 2.76
CA GLU A 158 -18.64 25.63 2.30
C GLU A 158 -19.05 24.49 1.38
N ASN A 159 -20.32 24.09 1.50
CA ASN A 159 -20.88 23.08 0.62
C ASN A 159 -21.29 23.75 -0.71
N PRO A 160 -20.68 23.38 -1.86
CA PRO A 160 -21.03 23.95 -3.17
C PRO A 160 -22.49 23.71 -3.56
N LEU A 161 -23.13 22.67 -3.02
CA LEU A 161 -24.54 22.38 -3.27
C LEU A 161 -25.48 23.33 -2.55
N THR A 162 -25.04 24.11 -1.57
CA THR A 162 -25.87 25.09 -0.86
C THR A 162 -25.30 26.50 -0.92
N MET A 163 -24.14 26.68 -1.56
CA MET A 163 -23.50 27.97 -1.77
C MET A 163 -24.44 28.95 -2.46
N THR A 164 -24.44 30.20 -1.99
CA THR A 164 -25.18 31.31 -2.61
C THR A 164 -24.21 32.25 -3.33
N GLU A 165 -24.73 33.01 -4.28
CA GLU A 165 -23.95 34.03 -5.00
C GLU A 165 -23.35 35.06 -4.03
N ASP A 166 -24.14 35.55 -3.07
CA ASP A 166 -23.68 36.51 -2.06
C ASP A 166 -22.51 35.98 -1.23
N SER A 167 -22.60 34.71 -0.79
CA SER A 167 -21.52 34.08 -0.01
C SER A 167 -20.26 33.90 -0.86
N LEU A 168 -20.39 33.39 -2.08
CA LEU A 168 -19.26 33.20 -3.00
C LEU A 168 -18.59 34.54 -3.32
N SER A 169 -19.38 35.57 -3.59
CA SER A 169 -18.92 36.92 -3.90
C SER A 169 -18.11 37.51 -2.75
N LYS A 170 -18.59 37.36 -1.50
CA LYS A 170 -17.83 37.77 -0.30
C LYS A 170 -16.45 37.12 -0.23
N TYR A 171 -16.38 35.81 -0.45
CA TYR A 171 -15.09 35.09 -0.44
C TYR A 171 -14.13 35.60 -1.52
N ILE A 172 -14.63 35.81 -2.73
CA ILE A 172 -13.80 36.24 -3.87
C ILE A 172 -13.33 37.69 -3.68
N TYR A 173 -14.21 38.60 -3.29
CA TYR A 173 -13.88 40.02 -3.13
C TYR A 173 -12.93 40.29 -1.95
N CYS A 174 -12.90 39.42 -0.93
CA CYS A 174 -11.88 39.50 0.12
C CYS A 174 -10.44 39.23 -0.40
N GLU A 175 -10.31 38.62 -1.57
CA GLU A 175 -9.03 38.21 -2.18
C GLU A 175 -8.86 38.80 -3.59
N GLU A 176 -9.54 39.91 -3.91
CA GLU A 176 -9.67 40.44 -5.27
C GLU A 176 -8.32 40.80 -5.92
N ASP A 177 -7.33 41.26 -5.15
CA ASP A 177 -5.99 41.60 -5.67
C ASP A 177 -5.05 40.38 -5.80
N SER A 178 -5.53 39.18 -5.50
CA SER A 178 -4.71 37.97 -5.46
C SER A 178 -4.43 37.41 -6.86
N GLU A 179 -3.15 37.13 -7.15
CA GLU A 179 -2.73 36.36 -8.34
C GLU A 179 -2.94 34.84 -8.19
N GLN A 180 -3.56 34.41 -7.09
CA GLN A 180 -3.85 33.00 -6.87
C GLN A 180 -4.83 32.50 -7.94
N LEU A 181 -4.59 31.29 -8.46
CA LEU A 181 -5.52 30.61 -9.36
C LEU A 181 -6.85 30.31 -8.66
N LEU A 182 -7.96 30.58 -9.36
CA LEU A 182 -9.32 30.29 -8.92
C LEU A 182 -9.49 28.81 -8.52
N SER A 183 -8.93 27.89 -9.30
CA SER A 183 -8.97 26.46 -9.01
C SER A 183 -8.38 26.11 -7.63
N SER A 184 -7.27 26.75 -7.25
CA SER A 184 -6.64 26.53 -5.96
C SER A 184 -7.41 27.21 -4.83
N PHE A 185 -8.04 28.34 -5.11
CA PHE A 185 -8.88 29.06 -4.15
C PHE A 185 -10.16 28.30 -3.83
N LEU A 186 -10.94 27.91 -4.85
CA LEU A 186 -12.16 27.13 -4.68
C LEU A 186 -11.88 25.80 -3.98
N GLN A 187 -10.75 25.14 -4.25
CA GLN A 187 -10.38 23.92 -3.53
C GLN A 187 -10.19 24.14 -2.01
N LYS A 188 -9.73 25.32 -1.59
CA LYS A 188 -9.55 25.66 -0.18
C LYS A 188 -10.90 25.89 0.49
N ILE A 189 -11.82 26.59 -0.16
CA ILE A 189 -13.09 26.99 0.46
C ILE A 189 -14.23 25.98 0.27
N LEU A 190 -14.18 25.12 -0.76
CA LEU A 190 -15.26 24.17 -1.07
C LEU A 190 -14.97 22.75 -0.57
N GLU A 191 -16.02 22.10 -0.07
CA GLU A 191 -16.06 20.68 0.24
C GLU A 191 -16.04 19.79 -1.03
N GLY A 192 -15.64 18.52 -0.88
CA GLY A 192 -15.86 17.49 -1.91
C GLY A 192 -14.96 17.52 -3.14
N PHE A 193 -14.17 18.57 -3.35
CA PHE A 193 -13.31 18.68 -4.53
C PHE A 193 -11.86 18.24 -4.27
N SER A 194 -11.43 17.25 -5.05
CA SER A 194 -9.99 17.04 -5.26
C SER A 194 -9.42 18.11 -6.19
N LYS A 195 -8.09 18.33 -6.17
CA LYS A 195 -7.42 19.26 -7.10
C LYS A 195 -7.78 18.97 -8.56
N GLN A 196 -7.77 17.69 -8.95
CA GLN A 196 -8.09 17.30 -10.33
C GLN A 196 -9.57 17.47 -10.65
N THR A 197 -10.46 17.16 -9.71
CA THR A 197 -11.90 17.36 -9.86
C THR A 197 -12.21 18.84 -10.05
N MET A 198 -11.60 19.73 -9.25
CA MET A 198 -11.78 21.17 -9.35
C MET A 198 -11.32 21.71 -10.70
N ILE A 199 -10.14 21.30 -11.16
CA ILE A 199 -9.63 21.68 -12.49
C ILE A 199 -10.60 21.22 -13.59
N ASN A 200 -11.08 19.98 -13.53
CA ASN A 200 -12.01 19.46 -14.53
C ASN A 200 -13.38 20.14 -14.47
N PHE A 201 -13.85 20.49 -13.27
CA PHE A 201 -15.10 21.20 -13.05
C PHE A 201 -15.06 22.60 -13.66
N LEU A 202 -13.95 23.32 -13.50
CA LEU A 202 -13.78 24.66 -14.06
C LEU A 202 -13.50 24.66 -15.58
N LYS A 203 -12.96 23.58 -16.12
CA LYS A 203 -12.71 23.42 -17.57
C LYS A 203 -13.96 23.57 -18.42
N GLU A 204 -15.12 23.22 -17.90
CA GLU A 204 -16.40 23.36 -18.62
C GLU A 204 -16.67 24.81 -19.04
N LYS A 205 -16.17 25.78 -18.27
CA LYS A 205 -16.26 27.22 -18.56
C LYS A 205 -14.91 27.84 -18.94
N HIS A 206 -13.87 27.02 -19.17
CA HIS A 206 -12.51 27.46 -19.44
C HIS A 206 -11.88 28.31 -18.32
N PHE A 207 -12.24 28.04 -17.06
CA PHE A 207 -11.79 28.80 -15.88
C PHE A 207 -10.63 28.15 -15.11
N GLU A 208 -10.06 27.05 -15.61
CA GLU A 208 -9.07 26.27 -14.85
C GLU A 208 -7.77 27.02 -14.53
N ASN A 209 -7.43 28.02 -15.37
CA ASN A 209 -6.23 28.84 -15.26
C ASN A 209 -6.55 30.31 -14.93
N LEU A 210 -7.79 30.63 -14.59
CA LEU A 210 -8.21 31.99 -14.28
C LEU A 210 -7.63 32.44 -12.92
N SER A 211 -7.15 33.68 -12.84
CA SER A 211 -6.67 34.30 -11.60
C SER A 211 -7.84 34.97 -10.87
N LEU A 212 -7.77 35.06 -9.53
CA LEU A 212 -8.80 35.75 -8.74
C LEU A 212 -8.99 37.22 -9.13
N LYS A 213 -7.91 37.95 -9.43
CA LYS A 213 -7.95 39.33 -9.94
C LYS A 213 -8.72 39.54 -11.25
N ASP A 214 -8.91 38.48 -12.02
CA ASP A 214 -9.61 38.54 -13.31
C ASP A 214 -11.09 38.14 -13.18
N ILE A 215 -11.60 37.99 -11.95
CA ILE A 215 -12.98 37.55 -11.68
C ILE A 215 -13.89 38.74 -11.46
N GLY A 216 -14.90 38.86 -12.32
CA GLY A 216 -16.02 39.78 -12.13
C GLY A 216 -17.33 39.05 -11.89
N SER A 217 -18.42 39.82 -11.96
CA SER A 217 -19.78 39.31 -11.77
C SER A 217 -20.17 38.27 -12.83
N TYR A 218 -19.60 38.33 -14.04
CA TYR A 218 -19.88 37.34 -15.08
C TYR A 218 -19.37 35.94 -14.68
N GLU A 219 -18.11 35.84 -14.26
CA GLU A 219 -17.48 34.60 -13.83
C GLU A 219 -18.19 34.02 -12.61
N ILE A 220 -18.55 34.85 -11.63
CA ILE A 220 -19.33 34.45 -10.45
C ILE A 220 -20.66 33.82 -10.87
N ASN A 221 -21.40 34.47 -11.78
CA ASN A 221 -22.66 33.93 -12.30
C ASN A 221 -22.46 32.58 -13.01
N GLN A 222 -21.38 32.43 -13.80
CA GLN A 222 -21.07 31.16 -14.46
C GLN A 222 -20.70 30.05 -13.44
N LEU A 223 -20.00 30.38 -12.35
CA LEU A 223 -19.73 29.42 -11.26
C LEU A 223 -21.03 28.96 -10.59
N MET A 224 -21.99 29.86 -10.38
CA MET A 224 -23.30 29.50 -9.82
C MET A 224 -24.08 28.57 -10.76
N VAL A 225 -23.99 28.77 -12.08
CA VAL A 225 -24.55 27.85 -13.07
C VAL A 225 -23.91 26.47 -12.96
N LEU A 226 -22.58 26.39 -12.80
CA LEU A 226 -21.87 25.12 -12.61
C LEU A 226 -22.29 24.41 -11.32
N PHE A 227 -22.43 25.12 -10.19
CA PHE A 227 -22.90 24.52 -8.94
C PHE A 227 -24.34 23.99 -9.05
N LYS A 228 -25.20 24.70 -9.78
CA LYS A 228 -26.56 24.23 -10.06
C LYS A 228 -26.56 22.99 -10.93
N ALA A 229 -25.72 22.94 -11.98
CA ALA A 229 -25.57 21.76 -12.82
C ALA A 229 -25.09 20.55 -11.99
N LEU A 230 -24.07 20.74 -11.14
CA LEU A 230 -23.60 19.70 -10.22
C LEU A 230 -24.72 19.15 -9.31
N ARG A 231 -25.56 20.03 -8.77
CA ARG A 231 -26.69 19.62 -7.93
C ARG A 231 -27.67 18.74 -8.73
N ASN A 232 -28.04 19.18 -9.93
CA ASN A 232 -28.95 18.44 -10.79
C ASN A 232 -28.38 17.07 -11.18
N ASP A 233 -27.10 17.00 -11.56
CA ASP A 233 -26.44 15.74 -11.93
C ASP A 233 -26.49 14.72 -10.79
N ILE A 234 -26.28 15.17 -9.54
CA ILE A 234 -26.36 14.30 -8.35
C ILE A 234 -27.79 13.79 -8.12
N GLU A 235 -28.81 14.63 -8.35
CA GLU A 235 -30.22 14.28 -8.15
C GLU A 235 -30.76 13.37 -9.28
N GLU A 236 -30.29 13.56 -10.51
CA GLU A 236 -30.79 12.87 -11.71
C GLU A 236 -29.98 11.59 -12.06
N THR A 237 -28.88 11.31 -11.36
CA THR A 237 -28.04 10.13 -11.60
C THR A 237 -28.88 8.84 -11.60
N ASN A 238 -28.83 8.08 -12.70
CA ASN A 238 -29.66 6.89 -12.86
C ASN A 238 -28.97 5.60 -12.36
N GLN A 239 -29.74 4.51 -12.26
CA GLN A 239 -29.23 3.23 -11.75
C GLN A 239 -28.13 2.60 -12.63
N THR A 240 -28.18 2.81 -13.94
CA THR A 240 -27.19 2.26 -14.88
C THR A 240 -25.82 2.90 -14.70
N GLU A 241 -25.78 4.21 -14.46
CA GLU A 241 -24.55 4.95 -14.16
C GLU A 241 -23.92 4.49 -12.86
N LEU A 242 -24.74 4.27 -11.82
CA LEU A 242 -24.28 3.71 -10.54
C LEU A 242 -23.68 2.31 -10.70
N ASP A 243 -24.34 1.44 -11.47
CA ASP A 243 -23.86 0.08 -11.72
C ASP A 243 -22.51 0.09 -12.47
N ASN A 244 -22.35 0.99 -13.45
CA ASN A 244 -21.09 1.17 -14.17
C ASN A 244 -19.96 1.65 -13.26
N LEU A 245 -20.26 2.52 -12.28
CA LEU A 245 -19.29 3.00 -11.32
C LEU A 245 -18.81 1.88 -10.39
N ASP A 246 -19.72 1.03 -9.90
CA ASP A 246 -19.39 -0.15 -9.10
C ASP A 246 -18.48 -1.13 -9.89
N ILE A 247 -18.78 -1.35 -11.18
CA ILE A 247 -17.94 -2.16 -12.08
C ILE A 247 -16.54 -1.53 -12.27
N ALA A 248 -16.48 -0.21 -12.45
CA ALA A 248 -15.22 0.51 -12.60
C ALA A 248 -14.35 0.39 -11.34
N TYR A 249 -14.95 0.55 -10.15
CA TYR A 249 -14.26 0.37 -8.88
C TYR A 249 -13.75 -1.06 -8.69
N ASN A 250 -14.55 -2.08 -9.02
CA ASN A 250 -14.12 -3.47 -8.96
C ASN A 250 -12.94 -3.74 -9.90
N THR A 251 -12.99 -3.22 -11.12
CA THR A 251 -11.90 -3.35 -12.10
C THR A 251 -10.62 -2.67 -11.61
N PHE A 252 -10.74 -1.46 -11.08
CA PHE A 252 -9.62 -0.71 -10.54
C PHE A 252 -8.97 -1.43 -9.34
N TYR A 253 -9.77 -1.96 -8.41
CA TYR A 253 -9.30 -2.74 -7.27
C TYR A 253 -8.45 -3.94 -7.70
N LEU A 254 -8.95 -4.73 -8.66
CA LEU A 254 -8.23 -5.90 -9.18
C LEU A 254 -6.91 -5.50 -9.87
N LYS A 255 -6.93 -4.44 -10.69
CA LYS A 255 -5.74 -3.92 -11.35
C LYS A 255 -4.69 -3.46 -10.33
N LYS A 256 -5.10 -2.71 -9.30
CA LYS A 256 -4.19 -2.27 -8.22
C LYS A 256 -3.62 -3.44 -7.42
N GLY A 257 -4.45 -4.44 -7.11
CA GLY A 257 -3.99 -5.68 -6.47
C GLY A 257 -2.92 -6.40 -7.29
N LEU A 258 -3.08 -6.46 -8.62
CA LEU A 258 -2.11 -7.05 -9.53
C LEU A 258 -0.81 -6.24 -9.61
N GLU A 259 -0.90 -4.91 -9.73
CA GLU A 259 0.26 -4.01 -9.71
C GLU A 259 1.08 -4.17 -8.41
N ASN A 260 0.41 -4.21 -7.27
CA ASN A 260 1.06 -4.40 -5.97
C ASN A 260 1.75 -5.76 -5.85
N LYS A 261 1.11 -6.86 -6.32
CA LYS A 261 1.73 -8.18 -6.36
C LYS A 261 2.94 -8.21 -7.29
N LYS A 262 2.83 -7.63 -8.49
CA LYS A 262 3.93 -7.49 -9.45
C LYS A 262 5.12 -6.75 -8.84
N GLN A 263 4.87 -5.63 -8.16
CA GLN A 263 5.93 -4.85 -7.53
C GLN A 263 6.60 -5.61 -6.38
N LYS A 264 5.83 -6.28 -5.51
CA LYS A 264 6.38 -7.13 -4.44
C LYS A 264 7.26 -8.25 -4.99
N LEU A 265 6.80 -8.95 -6.03
CA LEU A 265 7.58 -9.98 -6.70
C LEU A 265 8.86 -9.41 -7.31
N LYS A 266 8.77 -8.27 -8.00
CA LYS A 266 9.94 -7.56 -8.55
C LYS A 266 10.95 -7.20 -7.47
N THR A 267 10.51 -6.74 -6.30
CA THR A 267 11.37 -6.48 -5.14
C THR A 267 12.03 -7.74 -4.61
N ILE A 268 11.30 -8.86 -4.49
CA ILE A 268 11.86 -10.14 -4.02
C ILE A 268 12.91 -10.66 -5.00
N VAL A 269 12.57 -10.69 -6.29
CA VAL A 269 13.45 -11.15 -7.36
C VAL A 269 14.70 -10.27 -7.43
N SER A 270 14.55 -8.94 -7.42
CA SER A 270 15.70 -8.03 -7.44
C SER A 270 16.60 -8.17 -6.20
N LYS A 271 16.04 -8.38 -5.00
CA LYS A 271 16.82 -8.65 -3.78
C LYS A 271 17.61 -9.97 -3.90
N LYS A 272 16.98 -11.05 -4.37
CA LYS A 272 17.64 -12.35 -4.59
C LYS A 272 18.75 -12.25 -5.64
N LEU A 273 18.48 -11.58 -6.76
CA LEU A 273 19.46 -11.34 -7.83
C LEU A 273 20.67 -10.55 -7.31
N LYS A 274 20.45 -9.44 -6.59
CA LYS A 274 21.55 -8.66 -6.00
C LYS A 274 22.40 -9.50 -5.03
N LYS A 275 21.77 -10.35 -4.22
CA LYS A 275 22.50 -11.25 -3.31
C LYS A 275 23.37 -12.24 -4.09
N GLN A 276 22.81 -12.90 -5.11
CA GLN A 276 23.56 -13.83 -5.96
C GLN A 276 24.73 -13.14 -6.68
N GLN A 277 24.50 -11.94 -7.24
CA GLN A 277 25.55 -11.16 -7.91
C GLN A 277 26.69 -10.82 -6.95
N LYS A 278 26.40 -10.45 -5.70
CA LYS A 278 27.43 -10.18 -4.68
C LYS A 278 28.24 -11.45 -4.35
N THR A 279 27.57 -12.60 -4.18
CA THR A 279 28.27 -13.88 -3.95
C THR A 279 29.20 -14.23 -5.11
N ILE A 280 28.72 -14.11 -6.35
CA ILE A 280 29.54 -14.36 -7.55
C ILE A 280 30.75 -13.43 -7.59
N HIS A 281 30.57 -12.15 -7.26
CA HIS A 281 31.68 -11.19 -7.23
C HIS A 281 32.71 -11.53 -6.14
N LEU A 282 32.27 -11.91 -4.94
CA LEU A 282 33.15 -12.34 -3.85
C LEU A 282 33.93 -13.62 -4.21
N GLU A 283 33.29 -14.60 -4.87
CA GLU A 283 33.98 -15.80 -5.35
C GLU A 283 35.05 -15.48 -6.40
N LYS A 284 34.79 -14.49 -7.27
CA LYS A 284 35.78 -14.01 -8.25
C LYS A 284 36.96 -13.30 -7.58
N ILE A 285 36.70 -12.44 -6.59
CA ILE A 285 37.75 -11.77 -5.80
C ILE A 285 38.59 -12.81 -5.05
N ALA A 286 37.96 -13.74 -4.33
CA ALA A 286 38.66 -14.78 -3.58
C ALA A 286 39.58 -15.62 -4.48
N PHE A 287 39.16 -15.94 -5.71
CA PHE A 287 40.05 -16.60 -6.67
C PHE A 287 41.20 -15.69 -7.11
N ALA A 288 40.95 -14.40 -7.36
CA ALA A 288 41.98 -13.45 -7.80
C ALA A 288 43.03 -13.17 -6.70
N GLU A 289 42.62 -13.12 -5.43
CA GLU A 289 43.52 -12.86 -4.30
C GLU A 289 44.30 -14.11 -3.88
N ASP A 290 43.62 -15.26 -3.72
CA ASP A 290 44.21 -16.45 -3.09
C ASP A 290 44.44 -17.61 -4.05
N GLY A 291 43.68 -17.72 -5.14
CA GLY A 291 43.69 -18.87 -6.03
C GLY A 291 45.08 -19.17 -6.58
N ASP A 292 45.72 -18.16 -7.17
CA ASP A 292 47.07 -18.32 -7.73
C ASP A 292 48.14 -18.55 -6.65
N GLN A 293 47.95 -18.03 -5.44
CA GLN A 293 48.86 -18.31 -4.33
C GLN A 293 48.85 -19.78 -3.93
N TYR A 294 47.68 -20.44 -3.89
CA TYR A 294 47.60 -21.87 -3.62
C TYR A 294 48.24 -22.72 -4.72
N ARG A 295 48.17 -22.27 -5.99
CA ARG A 295 48.88 -22.92 -7.11
C ARG A 295 50.40 -22.81 -6.95
N VAL A 296 50.89 -21.59 -6.73
CA VAL A 296 52.33 -21.33 -6.53
C VAL A 296 52.87 -22.11 -5.34
N LYS A 297 52.19 -22.08 -4.19
CA LYS A 297 52.58 -22.87 -3.00
C LYS A 297 52.59 -24.37 -3.28
N GLY A 298 51.61 -24.90 -4.04
CA GLY A 298 51.58 -26.31 -4.45
C GLY A 298 52.76 -26.70 -5.35
N GLU A 299 53.13 -25.85 -6.31
CA GLU A 299 54.26 -26.06 -7.21
C GLU A 299 55.61 -25.99 -6.47
N LEU A 300 55.78 -25.00 -5.58
CA LEU A 300 56.97 -24.86 -4.72
C LEU A 300 57.16 -26.07 -3.79
N LEU A 301 56.09 -26.57 -3.17
CA LEU A 301 56.14 -27.78 -2.34
C LEU A 301 56.45 -29.03 -3.16
N SER A 302 55.92 -29.13 -4.38
CA SER A 302 56.20 -30.26 -5.27
C SER A 302 57.65 -30.28 -5.76
N ALA A 303 58.21 -29.11 -6.08
CA ALA A 303 59.60 -28.96 -6.53
C ALA A 303 60.61 -29.29 -5.41
N ASN A 304 60.26 -28.97 -4.16
CA ASN A 304 61.09 -29.19 -2.98
C ASN A 304 60.69 -30.42 -2.16
N ILE A 305 59.99 -31.38 -2.77
CA ILE A 305 59.42 -32.53 -2.04
C ILE A 305 60.47 -33.39 -1.34
N TYR A 306 61.69 -33.43 -1.88
CA TYR A 306 62.84 -34.14 -1.30
C TYR A 306 63.35 -33.54 0.02
N GLN A 307 63.03 -32.26 0.29
CA GLN A 307 63.41 -31.57 1.53
C GLN A 307 62.34 -31.72 2.64
N LEU A 308 61.14 -32.18 2.28
CA LEU A 308 60.02 -32.32 3.22
C LEU A 308 60.15 -33.59 4.06
N LYS A 309 60.38 -33.42 5.36
CA LYS A 309 60.31 -34.51 6.35
C LYS A 309 58.89 -34.69 6.87
N GLU A 310 58.55 -35.89 7.35
CA GLU A 310 57.24 -36.13 7.98
C GLU A 310 57.10 -35.30 9.27
N HIS A 311 55.87 -34.91 9.62
CA HIS A 311 55.48 -34.19 10.84
C HIS A 311 55.97 -32.74 11.02
N ILE A 312 56.51 -32.09 9.99
CA ILE A 312 56.85 -30.66 10.04
C ILE A 312 55.61 -29.77 9.83
N SER A 313 55.54 -28.61 10.50
CA SER A 313 54.41 -27.65 10.39
C SER A 313 54.60 -26.53 9.38
N GLN A 314 55.82 -26.32 8.89
CA GLN A 314 56.10 -25.29 7.89
C GLN A 314 57.42 -25.59 7.19
N ILE A 315 57.58 -25.04 5.99
CA ILE A 315 58.84 -25.01 5.24
C ILE A 315 59.04 -23.63 4.63
N THR A 316 60.28 -23.14 4.64
CA THR A 316 60.67 -21.90 3.93
C THR A 316 61.41 -22.29 2.68
N VAL A 317 60.93 -21.83 1.52
CA VAL A 317 61.51 -22.13 0.21
C VAL A 317 61.63 -20.85 -0.62
N PRO A 318 62.65 -20.72 -1.49
CA PRO A 318 62.75 -19.58 -2.39
C PRO A 318 61.63 -19.61 -3.43
N ASN A 319 60.92 -18.49 -3.57
CA ASN A 319 59.84 -18.34 -4.55
C ASN A 319 60.41 -17.96 -5.92
N TYR A 320 60.71 -18.94 -6.76
CA TYR A 320 61.23 -18.72 -8.11
C TYR A 320 60.21 -18.15 -9.11
N PHE A 321 58.96 -17.89 -8.68
CA PHE A 321 57.96 -17.15 -9.48
C PHE A 321 58.02 -15.63 -9.24
N ASP A 322 58.84 -15.17 -8.31
CA ASP A 322 59.10 -13.75 -8.03
C ASP A 322 60.50 -13.37 -8.58
N GLU A 323 60.61 -12.21 -9.23
CA GLU A 323 61.85 -11.69 -9.82
C GLU A 323 62.96 -11.53 -8.77
N ASN A 324 62.57 -11.27 -7.51
CA ASN A 324 63.51 -11.09 -6.39
C ASN A 324 63.84 -12.40 -5.63
N MET A 325 63.31 -13.55 -6.07
CA MET A 325 63.42 -14.85 -5.39
C MET A 325 63.19 -14.79 -3.87
N THR A 326 62.15 -14.06 -3.46
CA THR A 326 61.83 -13.90 -2.04
C THR A 326 61.54 -15.26 -1.37
N GLU A 327 61.99 -15.44 -0.13
CA GLU A 327 61.68 -16.65 0.62
C GLU A 327 60.21 -16.63 1.09
N ILE A 328 59.47 -17.69 0.79
CA ILE A 328 58.08 -17.86 1.24
C ILE A 328 57.98 -19.00 2.24
N THR A 329 57.32 -18.75 3.37
CA THR A 329 57.00 -19.77 4.36
C THR A 329 55.64 -20.40 4.05
N ILE A 330 55.61 -21.72 3.86
CA ILE A 330 54.42 -22.49 3.54
C ILE A 330 54.06 -23.39 4.73
N LEU A 331 52.84 -23.24 5.26
CA LEU A 331 52.34 -24.04 6.37
C LEU A 331 51.96 -25.45 5.91
N LEU A 332 52.21 -26.44 6.75
CA LEU A 332 52.00 -27.86 6.47
C LEU A 332 51.19 -28.51 7.59
N ASP A 333 50.41 -29.50 7.22
CA ASP A 333 49.63 -30.31 8.15
C ASP A 333 50.50 -31.47 8.65
N LYS A 334 50.82 -31.48 9.95
CA LYS A 334 51.72 -32.47 10.56
C LYS A 334 51.19 -33.90 10.50
N SER A 335 49.87 -34.08 10.38
CA SER A 335 49.25 -35.40 10.28
C SER A 335 49.21 -35.94 8.85
N LEU A 336 49.66 -35.17 7.86
CA LEU A 336 49.67 -35.57 6.45
C LEU A 336 51.10 -35.82 5.96
N SER A 337 51.25 -36.79 5.06
CA SER A 337 52.52 -37.00 4.36
C SER A 337 52.87 -35.81 3.46
N PRO A 338 54.16 -35.63 3.09
CA PRO A 338 54.58 -34.57 2.17
C PRO A 338 53.77 -34.52 0.87
N SER A 339 53.53 -35.67 0.23
CA SER A 339 52.71 -35.77 -0.98
C SER A 339 51.23 -35.43 -0.73
N ALA A 340 50.69 -35.78 0.44
CA ALA A 340 49.32 -35.43 0.81
C ALA A 340 49.15 -33.92 1.08
N ASN A 341 50.16 -33.26 1.65
CA ASN A 341 50.19 -31.80 1.80
C ASN A 341 50.22 -31.09 0.42
N VAL A 342 51.07 -31.54 -0.51
CA VAL A 342 51.08 -31.02 -1.90
C VAL A 342 49.70 -31.17 -2.55
N LYS A 343 49.08 -32.35 -2.45
CA LYS A 343 47.72 -32.61 -2.96
C LYS A 343 46.67 -31.71 -2.30
N LYS A 344 46.80 -31.39 -1.01
CA LYS A 344 45.89 -30.49 -0.28
C LYS A 344 45.91 -29.08 -0.87
N TYR A 345 47.10 -28.53 -1.15
CA TYR A 345 47.26 -27.22 -1.79
C TYR A 345 46.64 -27.18 -3.19
N PHE A 346 46.93 -28.17 -4.04
CA PHE A 346 46.30 -28.28 -5.36
C PHE A 346 44.79 -28.50 -5.28
N LYS A 347 44.28 -29.28 -4.30
CA LYS A 347 42.85 -29.47 -4.08
C LYS A 347 42.14 -28.16 -3.71
N HIS A 348 42.77 -27.31 -2.89
CA HIS A 348 42.25 -25.97 -2.58
C HIS A 348 42.24 -25.07 -3.82
N TYR A 349 43.32 -25.06 -4.61
CA TYR A 349 43.38 -24.35 -5.88
C TYR A 349 42.25 -24.78 -6.83
N HIS A 350 42.10 -26.09 -7.07
CA HIS A 350 41.07 -26.60 -7.97
C HIS A 350 39.65 -26.25 -7.49
N LYS A 351 39.39 -26.34 -6.19
CA LYS A 351 38.09 -25.93 -5.61
C LYS A 351 37.80 -24.45 -5.87
N LEU A 352 38.78 -23.56 -5.67
CA LEU A 352 38.62 -22.12 -5.95
C LEU A 352 38.43 -21.87 -7.46
N LYS A 353 39.18 -22.58 -8.31
CA LYS A 353 39.09 -22.48 -9.79
C LYS A 353 37.73 -22.93 -10.32
N GLU A 354 37.21 -24.05 -9.83
CA GLU A 354 35.87 -24.54 -10.16
C GLU A 354 34.78 -23.59 -9.66
N GLY A 355 34.94 -23.04 -8.45
CA GLY A 355 34.08 -21.98 -7.91
C GLY A 355 34.01 -20.77 -8.85
N LYS A 356 35.16 -20.22 -9.25
CA LYS A 356 35.23 -19.10 -10.21
C LYS A 356 34.55 -19.44 -11.53
N LYS A 357 34.83 -20.59 -12.14
CA LYS A 357 34.23 -21.01 -13.41
C LYS A 357 32.71 -21.12 -13.32
N LYS A 358 32.19 -21.70 -12.24
CA LYS A 358 30.75 -21.77 -11.97
C LYS A 358 30.14 -20.38 -11.81
N SER A 359 30.84 -19.49 -11.10
CA SER A 359 30.46 -18.10 -10.91
C SER A 359 30.42 -17.30 -12.22
N GLU A 360 31.38 -17.51 -13.12
CA GLU A 360 31.41 -16.89 -14.45
C GLU A 360 30.25 -17.35 -15.33
N TYR A 361 29.96 -18.66 -15.35
CA TYR A 361 28.81 -19.22 -16.07
C TYR A 361 27.49 -18.62 -15.56
N LEU A 362 27.29 -18.57 -14.24
CA LEU A 362 26.10 -17.97 -13.63
C LEU A 362 25.97 -16.48 -13.97
N LEU A 363 27.07 -15.73 -14.03
CA LEU A 363 27.03 -14.31 -14.37
C LEU A 363 26.56 -14.09 -15.83
N LYS A 364 27.05 -14.94 -16.75
CA LYS A 364 26.68 -14.88 -18.17
C LYS A 364 25.19 -15.19 -18.37
N ASP A 365 24.68 -16.24 -17.75
CA ASP A 365 23.24 -16.61 -17.80
C ASP A 365 22.35 -15.49 -17.23
N ILE A 366 22.78 -14.80 -16.16
CA ILE A 366 22.06 -13.65 -15.59
C ILE A 366 22.05 -12.44 -16.55
N GLN A 367 23.15 -12.20 -17.28
CA GLN A 367 23.23 -11.09 -18.24
C GLN A 367 22.36 -11.34 -19.48
N GLU A 368 22.36 -12.57 -20.00
CA GLU A 368 21.55 -12.96 -21.16
C GLU A 368 20.04 -12.89 -20.86
N LYS A 369 19.61 -13.37 -19.68
CA LYS A 369 18.20 -13.30 -19.24
C LYS A 369 17.70 -11.89 -18.88
N ARG A 370 18.57 -10.88 -18.89
CA ARG A 370 18.19 -9.47 -18.66
C ARG A 370 17.83 -8.73 -19.95
N ILE A 371 18.16 -9.30 -21.11
CA ILE A 371 17.98 -8.69 -22.43
C ILE A 371 16.67 -9.17 -23.11
N SER A 372 16.06 -10.26 -22.60
CA SER A 372 14.68 -10.66 -22.91
C SER A 372 13.67 -10.16 -21.88
#